data_AF-A0A126Z4R4-F1
#
_entry.id   AF-A0A126Z4R4-F1
#
_cell.length_a   1.000
_cell.length_b   1.000
_cell.length_c   1.000
_cell.angle_alpha   90.00
_cell.angle_beta   90.00
_cell.angle_gamma   90.00
#
_symmetry.space_group_name_H-M   'P 1'
#
loop_
_entity.id
_entity.type
_entity.pdbx_description
1 polymer ?
#
loop_
_entity_poly.entity_id
_entity_poly.type
_entity_poly.pdbx_seq_one_letter_code
_entity_poly.pdbx_strand_id
1 'polypeptide(L)' 'MKVWAWTTAGVGLILIVLTYIQGALLGSWADEHATVSQTMPGSGLEFVVAALGVVLLVGGVIVGIRASRSASVR' A
#
# COMPACT_ATOMS: atom_id res chain seq x y z
N MET A 1 -0.24 18.92 12.05
CA MET A 1 0.53 17.66 11.94
C MET A 1 -0.36 16.41 11.93
N LYS A 2 -1.39 16.32 12.80
CA LYS A 2 -2.28 15.15 12.86
C LYS A 2 -2.99 14.83 11.54
N VAL A 3 -3.58 15.83 10.86
CA VAL A 3 -4.26 15.63 9.57
C VAL A 3 -3.32 15.04 8.53
N TRP A 4 -2.14 15.64 8.35
CA TRP A 4 -1.12 15.16 7.41
C TRP A 4 -0.70 13.70 7.66
N ALA A 5 -0.54 13.29 8.92
CA ALA A 5 -0.18 11.91 9.25
C ALA A 5 -1.26 10.90 8.81
N TRP A 6 -2.53 11.23 9.02
CA TRP A 6 -3.64 10.40 8.57
C TRP A 6 -3.81 10.41 7.05
N THR A 7 -3.56 11.55 6.40
CA THR A 7 -3.53 11.62 4.93
C THR A 7 -2.43 10.73 4.35
N THR A 8 -1.21 10.78 4.91
CA THR A 8 -0.11 9.89 4.49
C THR A 8 -0.46 8.42 4.69
N ALA A 9 -1.07 8.09 5.83
CA ALA A 9 -1.54 6.74 6.08
C ALA A 9 -2.57 6.29 5.03
N GLY A 10 -3.53 7.17 4.70
CA GLY A 10 -4.53 6.93 3.66
C GLY A 10 -3.93 6.70 2.28
N VAL A 11 -2.93 7.50 1.88
CA VAL A 11 -2.21 7.28 0.62
C VAL A 11 -1.50 5.93 0.62
N GLY A 12 -0.84 5.56 1.71
CA GLY A 12 -0.21 4.24 1.84
C GLY A 12 -1.20 3.09 1.68
N LEU A 13 -2.38 3.21 2.30
CA LEU A 13 -3.47 2.23 2.15
C LEU A 13 -3.96 2.12 0.71
N ILE A 14 -4.16 3.25 0.02
CA ILE A 14 -4.60 3.27 -1.38
C ILE A 14 -3.60 2.52 -2.26
N LEU A 15 -2.29 2.78 -2.08
CA LEU A 15 -1.26 2.08 -2.86
C LEU A 15 -1.29 0.56 -2.64
N ILE A 16 -1.48 0.09 -1.42
CA ILE A 16 -1.59 -1.34 -1.11
C ILE A 16 -2.84 -1.94 -1.78
N VAL A 17 -3.98 -1.26 -1.70
CA VAL A 17 -5.23 -1.76 -2.29
C VAL A 17 -5.11 -1.84 -3.81
N LEU A 18 -4.56 -0.81 -4.46
CA LEU A 18 -4.38 -0.80 -5.91
C LEU A 18 -3.41 -1.88 -6.38
N THR A 19 -2.28 -2.06 -5.68
CA THR A 19 -1.31 -3.12 -6.00
C THR A 19 -1.91 -4.52 -5.79
N TYR A 20 -2.74 -4.72 -4.75
CA TYR A 20 -3.47 -5.96 -4.54
C TYR A 20 -4.47 -6.25 -5.68
N ILE A 21 -5.30 -5.26 -6.05
CA ILE A 21 -6.28 -5.40 -7.14
C ILE A 21 -5.56 -5.75 -8.44
N GLN A 22 -4.47 -5.06 -8.74
CA GLN A 22 -3.68 -5.33 -9.95
C GLN A 22 -3.09 -6.74 -9.93
N GLY A 23 -2.57 -7.21 -8.80
CA GLY A 23 -2.10 -8.58 -8.65
C GLY A 23 -3.21 -9.62 -8.86
N ALA A 24 -4.43 -9.35 -8.35
CA ALA A 24 -5.57 -10.23 -8.55
C ALA A 24 -6.02 -10.29 -10.03
N LEU A 25 -6.06 -9.15 -10.73
CA LEU A 25 -6.38 -9.08 -12.16
C LEU A 25 -5.34 -9.78 -13.03
N LEU A 26 -4.05 -9.63 -12.68
CA LEU A 26 -2.97 -10.35 -13.36
C LEU A 26 -3.07 -11.86 -13.13
N GLY A 27 -3.40 -12.27 -11.91
CA GLY A 27 -3.62 -13.67 -11.56
C GLY A 27 -4.77 -14.30 -12.35
N SER A 28 -5.92 -13.62 -12.43
CA SER A 28 -7.07 -14.12 -13.21
C SER A 28 -6.75 -14.21 -14.70
N TRP A 29 -6.08 -13.18 -15.25
CA TRP A 29 -5.66 -13.21 -16.65
C TRP A 29 -4.69 -14.37 -16.95
N ALA A 30 -3.73 -14.60 -16.06
CA ALA A 30 -2.75 -15.67 -16.20
C ALA A 30 -3.40 -17.06 -16.18
N ASP A 31 -4.42 -17.24 -15.34
CA ASP A 31 -5.21 -18.47 -15.25
C ASP A 31 -6.01 -18.71 -16.54
N GLU A 32 -6.70 -17.69 -17.04
CA GLU A 32 -7.49 -17.76 -18.29
C GLU A 32 -6.65 -18.10 -19.52
N HIS A 33 -5.41 -17.62 -19.57
CA HIS A 33 -4.54 -17.81 -20.74
C HIS A 33 -3.59 -19.00 -20.59
N ALA A 34 -3.64 -19.74 -19.47
CA ALA A 34 -2.70 -20.82 -19.13
C ALA A 34 -1.21 -20.39 -19.26
N THR A 35 -0.92 -19.11 -19.02
CA THR A 35 0.39 -18.47 -19.21
C THR A 35 1.12 -18.20 -17.90
N VAL A 36 0.84 -18.99 -16.85
CA VAL A 36 1.41 -18.81 -15.49
C VAL A 36 2.95 -18.70 -15.50
N SER A 37 3.64 -19.36 -16.43
CA SER A 37 5.09 -19.27 -16.59
C SER A 37 5.61 -18.04 -17.34
N GLN A 38 4.74 -17.29 -18.04
CA GLN A 38 5.08 -16.09 -18.81
C GLN A 38 4.63 -14.78 -18.14
N THR A 39 3.90 -14.88 -17.02
CA THR A 39 3.19 -13.77 -16.37
C THR A 39 3.90 -13.19 -15.17
N MET A 40 5.11 -13.66 -14.83
CA MET A 40 5.90 -13.02 -13.79
C MET A 40 6.14 -11.55 -14.19
N PRO A 41 5.56 -10.56 -13.49
CA PRO A 41 5.61 -9.18 -13.93
C PRO A 41 7.05 -8.70 -13.95
N GLY A 42 7.56 -8.40 -15.16
CA GLY A 42 9.00 -8.34 -15.43
C GLY A 42 9.74 -7.13 -14.87
N SER A 43 9.13 -6.28 -14.04
CA SER A 43 9.75 -5.01 -13.65
C SER A 43 10.16 -4.90 -12.18
N GLY A 44 9.63 -5.74 -11.28
CA GLY A 44 9.86 -5.62 -9.82
C GLY A 44 9.32 -4.34 -9.18
N LEU A 45 8.89 -3.36 -9.99
CA LEU A 45 8.46 -2.03 -9.58
C LEU A 45 7.18 -2.09 -8.73
N GLU A 46 6.29 -3.02 -9.04
CA GLU A 46 5.06 -3.26 -8.28
C GLU A 46 5.35 -3.60 -6.81
N PHE A 47 6.41 -4.37 -6.54
CA PHE A 47 6.84 -4.68 -5.18
C PHE A 47 7.40 -3.45 -4.46
N VAL A 48 8.12 -2.58 -5.19
CA VAL A 48 8.62 -1.31 -4.64
C VAL A 48 7.46 -0.38 -4.27
N VAL A 49 6.44 -0.29 -5.14
CA VAL A 49 5.24 0.52 -4.89
C VAL A 49 4.44 -0.05 -3.70
N ALA A 50 4.29 -1.37 -3.62
CA ALA A 50 3.63 -2.01 -2.49
C ALA A 50 4.39 -1.76 -1.18
N ALA A 51 5.72 -1.90 -1.18
CA ALA A 51 6.57 -1.62 -0.03
C ALA A 51 6.48 -0.15 0.40
N LEU A 52 6.47 0.79 -0.55
CA LEU A 52 6.26 2.21 -0.28
C LEU A 52 4.89 2.45 0.37
N GLY A 53 3.84 1.80 -0.14
CA GLY A 53 2.50 1.84 0.45
C GLY A 53 2.49 1.41 1.92
N VAL A 54 3.17 0.31 2.25
CA VAL A 54 3.32 -0.18 3.63
C VAL A 54 4.06 0.83 4.50
N VAL A 55 5.16 1.41 4.02
CA VAL A 55 5.93 2.41 4.77
C VAL A 55 5.09 3.66 5.07
N LEU A 56 4.36 4.17 4.08
CA LEU A 56 3.49 5.34 4.24
C LEU A 56 2.32 5.05 5.19
N LEU A 57 1.72 3.87 5.09
CA LEU A 57 0.62 3.44 5.95
C LEU A 57 1.08 3.35 7.41
N VAL A 58 2.10 2.55 7.68
CA VAL A 58 2.60 2.28 9.03
C VAL A 58 3.18 3.55 9.65
N GLY A 59 4.01 4.29 8.90
CA GLY A 59 4.59 5.54 9.37
C GLY A 59 3.52 6.60 9.68
N GLY A 60 2.56 6.78 8.78
CA GLY A 60 1.44 7.70 8.96
C GLY A 60 0.58 7.35 10.18
N VAL A 61 0.25 6.07 10.37
CA VAL A 61 -0.51 5.60 11.55
C VAL A 61 0.27 5.84 12.85
N ILE A 62 1.55 5.50 12.92
CA ILE A 62 2.37 5.70 14.12
C ILE A 62 2.42 7.19 14.51
N VAL A 63 2.68 8.08 13.54
CA VAL A 63 2.73 9.52 13.78
C VAL A 63 1.34 10.06 14.15
N GLY A 64 0.28 9.60 13.47
CA GLY A 64 -1.10 9.99 13.74
C GLY A 64 -1.56 9.63 15.14
N ILE A 65 -1.22 8.43 15.62
CA ILE A 65 -1.48 7.98 16.99
C ILE A 65 -0.70 8.82 18.00
N ARG A 66 0.61 9.03 17.80
CA ARG A 66 1.46 9.83 18.70
C ARG A 66 0.96 11.27 18.81
N ALA A 67 0.62 11.90 17.68
CA ALA A 67 0.08 13.25 17.64
C ALA A 67 -1.30 13.35 18.33
N SER A 68 -2.11 12.30 18.25
CA SER A 68 -3.43 12.25 18.90
C SER A 68 -3.32 12.08 20.41
N ARG A 69 -2.37 11.27 20.90
CA ARG A 69 -2.13 11.09 22.34
C ARG A 69 -1.56 12.35 22.99
N SER A 70 -0.65 13.05 22.31
CA SER A 70 -0.07 14.31 22.82
C SER A 70 -1.12 15.42 23.03
N ALA A 71 -2.19 15.41 22.22
CA ALA A 71 -3.28 16.38 22.33
C ALA A 71 -4.27 16.09 23.49
N SER A 72 -4.27 14.88 24.07
CA SER A 72 -5.19 14.52 25.16
C SER A 72 -4.59 14.71 26.57
N VAL A 73 -3.29 15.01 26.66
CA VAL A 73 -2.56 15.20 27.92
C VAL A 73 -2.39 16.70 28.25
N ARG A 74 -2.78 17.58 27.33
CA ARG A 74 -2.90 19.03 27.56
C ARG A 74 -4.35 19.39 27.84
#